data_AF-A0A7C5MF40-F1
#
_entry.id   AF-A0A7C5MF40-F1
#
_cell.length_a   1.000
_cell.length_b   1.000
_cell.length_c   1.000
_cell.angle_alpha   90.00
_cell.angle_beta   90.00
_cell.angle_gamma   90.00
#
_symmetry.space_group_name_H-M   'P 1'
#
loop_
_entity.id
_entity.type
_entity.pdbx_description
1 polymer ?
#
loop_
_entity_poly.entity_id
_entity_poly.type
_entity_poly.pdbx_seq_one_letter_code
_entity_poly.pdbx_strand_id
1 'polypeptide(L)' 'MAEVIHCVDLGRMAYGPALELQHRLVAARQEGRIGDTLLLVEHNPVITLGRRARPEHILASA' A
#
# COMPACT_ATOMS: atom_id res chain seq x y z
N MET A 1 -24.57 9.43 8.52
CA MET A 1 -24.44 7.96 8.63
C MET A 1 -22.98 7.63 8.45
N ALA A 2 -22.38 6.78 9.27
CA ALA A 2 -21.01 6.33 9.05
C ALA A 2 -20.99 5.40 7.83
N GLU A 3 -20.12 5.69 6.87
CA GLU A 3 -19.92 4.83 5.70
C GLU A 3 -19.15 3.57 6.12
N VAL A 4 -19.57 2.40 5.63
CA VAL A 4 -18.94 1.12 5.99
C VAL A 4 -17.61 1.02 5.26
N ILE A 5 -16.53 0.73 6.00
CA ILE A 5 -15.19 0.47 5.44
C ILE A 5 -14.92 -1.02 5.49
N HIS A 6 -14.50 -1.60 4.37
CA HIS A 6 -14.06 -2.99 4.31
C HIS A 6 -12.62 -3.11 4.83
N CYS A 7 -12.42 -3.80 5.96
CA CYS A 7 -11.09 -4.04 6.50
C CYS A 7 -10.58 -5.42 6.05
N VAL A 8 -9.37 -5.47 5.50
CA VAL A 8 -8.73 -6.71 5.04
C VAL A 8 -7.35 -6.82 5.69
N ASP A 9 -7.15 -7.88 6.46
CA ASP A 9 -5.83 -8.25 6.97
C ASP A 9 -5.12 -9.16 5.97
N LEU A 10 -3.99 -8.69 5.44
CA LEU A 10 -3.16 -9.39 4.46
C LEU A 10 -2.01 -10.16 5.12
N GLY A 11 -1.81 -10.00 6.44
CA GLY A 11 -0.65 -10.52 7.15
C GLY A 11 0.65 -9.95 6.59
N ARG A 12 1.68 -10.80 6.46
CA ARG A 12 2.99 -10.42 5.96
C ARG A 12 3.15 -10.70 4.46
N MET A 13 3.51 -9.69 3.67
CA MET A 13 3.76 -9.83 2.23
C MET A 13 4.82 -8.87 1.70
N ALA A 14 5.38 -9.17 0.53
CA ALA A 14 6.31 -8.27 -0.16
C ALA A 14 5.63 -6.95 -0.57
N TYR A 15 6.39 -5.85 -0.57
CA TYR A 15 5.89 -4.51 -0.89
C TYR A 15 5.33 -4.38 -2.31
N GLY A 16 6.02 -4.93 -3.31
CA GLY A 16 5.60 -4.85 -4.72
C GLY A 16 4.19 -5.39 -4.98
N PRO A 17 3.89 -6.65 -4.63
CA PRO A 17 2.55 -7.21 -4.77
C PRO A 17 1.48 -6.45 -3.97
N ALA A 18 1.84 -5.88 -2.81
CA ALA A 18 0.91 -5.06 -2.03
C ALA A 18 0.58 -3.75 -2.75
N LEU A 19 1.58 -3.12 -3.38
CA LEU A 19 1.40 -1.91 -4.18
C LEU A 19 0.53 -2.19 -5.42
N GLU A 20 0.76 -3.30 -6.11
CA GLU A 20 -0.09 -3.73 -7.24
C GLU A 20 -1.55 -3.95 -6.82
N LEU A 21 -1.77 -4.57 -5.66
CA LEU A 21 -3.12 -4.72 -5.09
C LEU A 21 -3.75 -3.35 -4.82
N GLN A 22 -3.02 -2.41 -4.20
CA GLN A 22 -3.49 -1.05 -3.96
C GLN A 22 -3.93 -0.37 -5.27
N HIS A 23 -3.12 -0.45 -6.34
CA HIS A 23 -3.48 0.12 -7.64
C HIS A 23 -4.77 -0.47 -8.21
N ARG A 24 -4.96 -1.80 -8.13
CA ARG A 24 -6.19 -2.45 -8.60
C ARG A 24 -7.42 -2.04 -7.79
N LEU A 25 -7.28 -1.91 -6.47
CA LEU A 25 -8.38 -1.49 -5.59
C LEU A 25 -8.74 -0.02 -5.80
N VAL A 26 -7.76 0.86 -6.01
CA VAL A 26 -8.00 2.27 -6.35
C VAL A 26 -8.81 2.38 -7.64
N ALA A 27 -8.42 1.65 -8.69
CA ALA A 27 -9.18 1.63 -9.95
C ALA A 27 -10.63 1.13 -9.73
N ALA A 28 -10.80 0.03 -8.98
CA ALA A 28 -12.12 -0.50 -8.66
C ALA A 28 -13.00 0.48 -7.86
N ARG A 29 -12.40 1.22 -6.93
CA ARG A 29 -13.09 2.22 -6.12
C ARG A 29 -13.52 3.43 -6.95
N GLN A 30 -12.66 3.89 -7.87
CA GLN A 30 -12.95 4.99 -8.79
C GLN A 30 -14.08 4.63 -9.77
N GLU A 31 -14.14 3.37 -10.19
CA GLU A 31 -15.21 2.83 -11.04
C GLU A 31 -16.50 2.51 -10.26
N GLY A 32 -16.52 2.72 -8.94
CA GLY A 32 -17.69 2.43 -8.09
C GLY A 32 -18.00 0.94 -7.90
N ARG A 33 -17.06 0.04 -8.26
CA ARG A 33 -17.25 -1.41 -8.14
C ARG A 33 -17.10 -1.93 -6.70
N ILE A 34 -16.38 -1.18 -5.86
CA ILE A 34 -16.17 -1.49 -4.44
C ILE A 34 -16.31 -0.21 -3.60
N GLY A 35 -16.62 -0.36 -2.32
CA GLY A 35 -16.55 0.71 -1.33
C GLY A 35 -15.13 0.95 -0.82
N ASP A 36 -15.01 1.84 0.17
CA ASP A 36 -13.73 2.14 0.81
C ASP A 36 -13.15 0.87 1.47
N THR A 37 -11.85 0.66 1.27
CA THR A 37 -11.14 -0.53 1.75
C THR A 37 -9.88 -0.13 2.52
N LEU A 38 -9.73 -0.65 3.74
CA LEU A 38 -8.54 -0.54 4.56
C LEU A 38 -7.75 -1.85 4.48
N LEU A 39 -6.51 -1.78 4.01
CA LEU A 39 -5.58 -2.90 4.02
C LEU A 39 -4.67 -2.81 5.23
N LEU A 40 -4.61 -3.87 6.04
CA LEU A 40 -3.63 -4.07 7.10
C LEU A 40 -2.57 -5.05 6.60
N VAL A 41 -1.29 -4.69 6.71
CA VAL A 41 -0.20 -5.48 6.13
C VAL A 41 1.13 -5.22 6.84
N GLU A 42 1.93 -6.26 6.97
CA GLU A 42 3.34 -6.21 7.34
C GLU A 42 4.22 -6.47 6.12
N HIS A 43 5.34 -5.76 5.98
CA HIS A 43 6.29 -5.99 4.89
C HIS A 43 7.57 -6.66 5.37
N ASN A 44 8.20 -7.40 4.46
CA ASN A 44 9.62 -7.73 4.59
C ASN A 44 10.46 -6.44 4.64
N PRO A 45 11.67 -6.44 5.23
CA PRO A 45 12.52 -5.25 5.27
C PRO A 45 12.65 -4.59 3.89
N VAL A 46 12.19 -3.35 3.78
CA VAL A 46 12.12 -2.60 2.53
C VAL A 46 12.29 -1.12 2.83
N ILE A 47 13.06 -0.42 2.00
CA ILE A 47 13.15 1.03 2.02
C ILE A 47 12.30 1.56 0.86
N THR A 48 11.38 2.50 1.16
CA THR A 48 10.56 3.17 0.15
C THR A 48 11.01 4.61 -0.02
N LEU A 49 11.06 5.07 -1.27
CA LEU A 49 11.50 6.41 -1.62
C LEU A 49 10.30 7.22 -2.11
N GLY A 50 9.81 8.13 -1.27
CA GLY A 50 8.73 9.04 -1.63
C GLY A 50 9.17 10.18 -2.54
N ARG A 51 8.24 11.05 -2.94
CA ARG A 51 8.47 12.17 -3.90
C ARG A 51 9.65 13.10 -3.57
N ARG A 52 10.02 13.23 -2.30
CA ARG A 52 11.12 14.10 -1.84
C ARG A 52 12.36 13.32 -1.38
N ALA A 53 12.42 12.02 -1.69
CA ALA A 53 13.56 11.21 -1.36
C ALA A 53 14.79 11.64 -2.17
N ARG A 54 15.95 11.52 -1.55
CA ARG A 54 17.25 11.79 -2.15
C ARG A 54 18.20 10.62 -1.88
N PRO A 55 19.21 10.39 -2.72
CA PRO A 55 20.18 9.32 -2.48
C PRO A 55 20.82 9.38 -1.09
N GLU A 56 21.04 10.58 -0.55
CA GLU A 56 21.67 10.78 0.77
C GLU A 56 20.82 10.30 1.94
N HIS A 57 19.53 9.98 1.73
CA HIS A 57 18.69 9.36 2.76
C HIS A 57 19.03 7.89 3.00
N ILE A 58 19.78 7.26 2.08
CA ILE A 58 20.24 5.87 2.20
C ILE A 58 21.65 5.89 2.76
N LEU A 59 21.76 5.53 4.05
CA LEU A 59 23.03 5.52 4.77
C LEU A 59 23.81 4.21 4.62
N ALA A 60 23.22 3.20 4.00
CA ALA A 60 23.86 1.91 3.75
C ALA A 60 24.84 2.02 2.57
N SER A 61 26.00 1.40 2.69
CA SER A 61 26.92 1.21 1.55
C SER A 61 26.40 0.11 0.62
N ALA A 62 26.80 0.19 -0.65
CA ALA A 62 26.56 -0.87 -1.64
C ALA A 62 27.29 -2.17 -1.28
#